data_AF-A0A1Y1KAY1-F1
#
_entry.id   AF-A0A1Y1KAY1-F1
#
_cell.length_a   1.000
_cell.length_b   1.000
_cell.length_c   1.000
_cell.angle_alpha   90.00
_cell.angle_beta   90.00
_cell.angle_gamma   90.00
#
_symmetry.space_group_name_H-M   'P 1'
#
loop_
_entity.id
_entity.type
_entity.pdbx_description
1 polymer ?
#
loop_
_entity_poly.entity_id
_entity_poly.type
_entity_poly.pdbx_seq_one_letter_code
_entity_poly.pdbx_strand_id
1 'polypeptide(L)'
;MDEILQTERPDDLICGGSIFHRVPHEEELRTDFRENSPKHYQNLDQNILLTSLSQLQHQNNEVHGEYIPEINVSLSKDADAIELLEMLKNWKLEILLDHLLSQNITTTILKVIKRHHLEKVLKDFDLGTQILFEHYLEEWRNSIGIPLTAATSVSDFTQSYNISSGNQSPTQSVRSSSSSPSHFASHRSLSPVQGDLTSLSTILNETPKGIMLTEFYKKFNKFNEEQRTSLIACIAQYFEEKGKTMSLAVSYRIENEILERFPTEKLEYYRTTKRGKLYNKFSNLKASFKTAVSQHIIPKKKSRTSTKVHSERVFEPEAGADCLIRSLKYDNLSAEQFDTCWQACSQYRLNEIKNLQTTAEILNKWPYYKKPTGYRLIDMDFNVLYRTGDGLLNKWETYRDKLISFLACEGHVKDKSIKAVLEKLKDNDTLNPNGRDCAILWALHGYLVPTNKIVRKDSAGRNSTTKFTIKDSQESFIFMGHNPQETEDHLRHLKTRKQAIQPFILGIGEEISNISELYVYFDDIKYVFTNFLRAVDICLKIFFLFNLNFPPESVMFW
;
A
#
# COMPACT_ATOMS: atom_id res chain seq x y z
N MET A 1 -1.80 55.53 57.87
CA MET A 1 -2.78 56.45 58.45
C MET A 1 -3.97 56.44 57.51
N ASP A 2 -4.98 55.65 57.89
CA ASP A 2 -6.37 56.08 58.14
C ASP A 2 -7.15 56.71 56.95
N GLU A 3 -8.45 56.47 56.75
CA GLU A 3 -9.37 55.50 57.34
C GLU A 3 -10.57 55.30 56.39
N ILE A 4 -11.13 54.09 56.41
CA ILE A 4 -12.55 53.71 56.51
C ILE A 4 -13.62 54.78 56.17
N LEU A 5 -14.61 54.38 55.36
CA LEU A 5 -16.02 54.71 55.61
C LEU A 5 -16.90 53.45 55.46
N GLN A 6 -17.76 53.23 56.46
CA GLN A 6 -18.86 52.25 56.47
C GLN A 6 -20.01 52.79 55.57
N THR A 7 -21.12 52.11 55.22
CA THR A 7 -21.92 51.04 55.85
C THR A 7 -22.51 50.12 54.72
N GLU A 8 -23.37 49.09 54.87
CA GLU A 8 -24.07 48.45 56.01
C GLU A 8 -24.53 47.01 55.62
N ARG A 9 -25.39 46.38 56.44
CA ARG A 9 -26.36 45.32 56.08
C ARG A 9 -27.71 45.64 56.77
N PRO A 10 -28.82 44.96 56.43
CA PRO A 10 -29.33 44.01 57.43
C PRO A 10 -29.77 42.62 56.92
N ASP A 11 -29.71 41.70 57.88
CA ASP A 11 -30.62 40.59 58.22
C ASP A 11 -30.63 39.23 57.51
N ASP A 12 -30.59 38.22 58.38
CA ASP A 12 -30.49 36.78 58.15
C ASP A 12 -31.86 36.10 57.96
N LEU A 13 -31.84 34.88 57.40
CA LEU A 13 -32.54 33.76 58.06
C LEU A 13 -31.98 32.40 57.62
N ILE A 14 -31.68 31.57 58.63
CA ILE A 14 -31.12 30.21 58.49
C ILE A 14 -32.25 29.18 58.55
N CYS A 15 -32.26 28.20 57.66
CA CYS A 15 -32.70 26.84 57.98
C CYS A 15 -32.13 25.81 57.00
N GLY A 16 -31.59 24.71 57.52
CA GLY A 16 -30.98 23.63 56.73
C GLY A 16 -31.96 22.52 56.34
N GLY A 17 -31.51 21.63 55.46
CA GLY A 17 -32.31 20.48 54.99
C GLY A 17 -31.46 19.47 54.24
N SER A 18 -30.77 18.59 54.96
CA SER A 18 -30.04 17.46 54.38
C SER A 18 -31.00 16.41 53.83
N ILE A 19 -30.96 16.14 52.52
CA ILE A 19 -31.41 14.86 51.95
C ILE A 19 -30.33 14.33 51.00
N PHE A 20 -29.55 13.37 51.47
CA PHE A 20 -28.84 12.43 50.60
C PHE A 20 -29.87 11.60 49.82
N HIS A 21 -29.72 11.49 48.50
CA HIS A 21 -30.30 10.37 47.76
C HIS A 21 -29.21 9.37 47.39
N ARG A 22 -29.32 8.19 48.01
CA ARG A 22 -28.54 6.99 47.72
C ARG A 22 -28.61 6.68 46.23
N VAL A 23 -27.45 6.50 45.61
CA VAL A 23 -27.31 5.65 44.43
C VAL A 23 -27.49 4.20 44.90
N PRO A 24 -28.37 3.39 44.28
CA PRO A 24 -28.45 1.97 44.60
C PRO A 24 -27.19 1.24 44.13
N HIS A 25 -26.61 0.42 45.01
CA HIS A 25 -25.87 -0.76 44.57
C HIS A 25 -26.86 -1.74 43.94
N GLU A 26 -26.51 -2.35 42.81
CA GLU A 26 -26.97 -3.69 42.46
C GLU A 26 -25.77 -4.62 42.40
N GLU A 27 -25.87 -5.73 43.12
CA GLU A 27 -24.87 -6.79 43.22
C GLU A 27 -25.12 -7.90 42.20
N GLU A 28 -24.05 -8.64 41.91
CA GLU A 28 -24.04 -10.04 41.48
C GLU A 28 -25.06 -10.52 40.42
N LEU A 29 -24.66 -10.41 39.15
CA LEU A 29 -25.04 -11.40 38.14
C LEU A 29 -24.43 -12.78 38.49
N ARG A 30 -25.16 -13.59 39.27
CA ARG A 30 -24.99 -15.05 39.27
C ARG A 30 -25.90 -15.66 38.21
N THR A 31 -25.31 -16.05 37.07
CA THR A 31 -25.95 -16.95 36.10
C THR A 31 -25.28 -18.32 36.17
N ASP A 32 -26.06 -19.34 36.52
CA ASP A 32 -25.61 -20.73 36.50
C ASP A 32 -25.29 -21.16 35.07
N PHE A 33 -24.01 -21.37 34.77
CA PHE A 33 -23.60 -22.12 33.60
C PHE A 33 -23.91 -23.61 33.82
N ARG A 34 -25.08 -24.06 33.34
CA ARG A 34 -25.32 -25.47 33.04
C ARG A 34 -24.99 -25.76 31.59
N GLU A 35 -24.12 -26.75 31.40
CA GLU A 35 -23.75 -27.28 30.10
C GLU A 35 -24.98 -27.79 29.33
N ASN A 36 -25.02 -27.54 28.02
CA ASN A 36 -25.55 -28.49 27.05
C ASN A 36 -25.02 -28.16 25.64
N SER A 37 -24.30 -29.12 25.04
CA SER A 37 -24.12 -29.15 23.59
C SER A 37 -25.44 -29.53 22.91
N PRO A 38 -25.61 -29.23 21.62
CA PRO A 38 -25.59 -30.36 20.69
C PRO A 38 -24.88 -30.11 19.35
N LYS A 39 -24.35 -31.20 18.79
CA LYS A 39 -23.96 -31.33 17.38
C LYS A 39 -25.21 -31.64 16.52
N HIS A 40 -25.02 -31.61 15.20
CA HIS A 40 -26.01 -31.86 14.12
C HIS A 40 -27.00 -30.71 13.83
N TYR A 41 -26.74 -30.00 12.73
CA TYR A 41 -27.64 -29.93 11.58
C TYR A 41 -26.81 -29.73 10.29
N GLN A 42 -26.66 -30.80 9.52
CA GLN A 42 -26.23 -30.79 8.11
C GLN A 42 -27.21 -31.69 7.35
N ASN A 43 -27.49 -31.37 6.08
CA ASN A 43 -28.49 -31.99 5.20
C ASN A 43 -29.97 -31.72 5.55
N LEU A 44 -30.51 -30.55 5.14
CA LEU A 44 -31.93 -30.46 4.79
C LEU A 44 -32.29 -29.31 3.79
N ASP A 45 -31.45 -28.99 2.80
CA ASP A 45 -31.71 -27.83 1.90
C ASP A 45 -31.33 -28.02 0.40
N GLN A 46 -31.56 -29.21 -0.16
CA GLN A 46 -31.43 -29.43 -1.62
C GLN A 46 -32.70 -29.91 -2.34
N ASN A 47 -33.70 -30.47 -1.63
CA ASN A 47 -34.93 -30.99 -2.26
C ASN A 47 -36.07 -29.97 -2.40
N ILE A 48 -35.99 -28.82 -1.73
CA ILE A 48 -37.04 -27.78 -1.78
C ILE A 48 -36.94 -26.95 -3.07
N LEU A 49 -35.72 -26.71 -3.58
CA LEU A 49 -35.47 -25.97 -4.83
C LEU A 49 -35.92 -26.72 -6.10
N LEU A 50 -35.72 -28.05 -6.15
CA LEU A 50 -36.08 -28.87 -7.32
C LEU A 50 -37.60 -29.01 -7.53
N THR A 51 -38.38 -29.02 -6.44
CA THR A 51 -39.83 -29.19 -6.53
C THR A 51 -40.50 -27.94 -7.12
N SER A 52 -40.07 -26.74 -6.72
CA SER A 52 -40.60 -25.46 -7.17
C SER A 52 -40.40 -25.17 -8.67
N LEU A 53 -39.34 -25.72 -9.28
CA LEU A 53 -39.03 -25.52 -10.70
C LEU A 53 -39.96 -26.31 -11.64
N SER A 54 -40.51 -27.44 -11.18
CA SER A 54 -41.44 -28.25 -11.97
C SER A 54 -42.83 -27.63 -12.16
N GLN A 55 -43.24 -26.73 -11.25
CA GLN A 55 -44.57 -26.11 -11.27
C GLN A 55 -44.65 -24.86 -12.16
N LEU A 56 -43.50 -24.28 -12.56
CA LEU A 56 -43.44 -23.07 -13.38
C LEU A 56 -43.43 -23.33 -14.90
N GLN A 57 -43.37 -24.58 -15.36
CA GLN A 57 -43.33 -24.91 -16.79
C GLN A 57 -44.71 -25.16 -17.44
N HIS A 58 -45.82 -25.03 -16.70
CA HIS A 58 -47.15 -25.44 -17.19
C HIS A 58 -48.22 -24.33 -17.34
N GLN A 59 -47.88 -23.05 -17.15
CA GLN A 59 -48.82 -21.95 -17.45
C GLN A 59 -48.19 -20.80 -18.25
N ASN A 60 -48.94 -20.41 -19.30
CA ASN A 60 -48.88 -19.16 -20.07
C ASN A 60 -47.85 -19.04 -21.21
N ASN A 61 -48.21 -19.71 -22.32
CA ASN A 61 -48.05 -19.13 -23.68
C ASN A 61 -49.15 -18.06 -23.93
N GLU A 62 -48.93 -17.18 -24.92
CA GLU A 62 -49.87 -16.16 -25.49
C GLU A 62 -50.23 -14.97 -24.55
N VAL A 63 -50.01 -13.67 -24.84
CA VAL A 63 -50.18 -12.84 -26.07
C VAL A 63 -49.30 -11.55 -26.00
N HIS A 64 -49.03 -10.96 -27.17
CA HIS A 64 -48.25 -9.73 -27.48
C HIS A 64 -48.29 -8.49 -26.54
N GLY A 65 -47.13 -7.81 -26.44
CA GLY A 65 -46.98 -6.39 -26.04
C GLY A 65 -45.50 -6.00 -25.84
N GLU A 66 -45.03 -4.86 -26.37
CA GLU A 66 -43.61 -4.46 -26.36
C GLU A 66 -43.12 -3.92 -25.00
N TYR A 67 -42.00 -4.43 -24.45
CA TYR A 67 -40.73 -3.72 -24.12
C TYR A 67 -39.85 -4.57 -23.16
N ILE A 68 -38.54 -4.67 -23.43
CA ILE A 68 -37.52 -5.41 -22.65
C ILE A 68 -36.29 -4.47 -22.58
N PRO A 69 -35.64 -4.22 -21.41
CA PRO A 69 -34.49 -5.06 -21.00
C PRO A 69 -34.14 -5.08 -19.49
N GLU A 70 -34.77 -5.94 -18.67
CA GLU A 70 -34.20 -6.34 -17.36
C GLU A 70 -34.15 -7.87 -17.15
N ILE A 71 -35.03 -8.65 -17.78
CA ILE A 71 -35.11 -10.11 -17.62
C ILE A 71 -33.91 -10.86 -18.25
N ASN A 72 -33.23 -10.28 -19.25
CA ASN A 72 -32.15 -10.96 -19.97
C ASN A 72 -30.82 -11.12 -19.18
N VAL A 73 -30.59 -10.36 -18.11
CA VAL A 73 -29.27 -10.31 -17.43
C VAL A 73 -29.11 -11.37 -16.34
N SER A 74 -30.21 -11.83 -15.72
CA SER A 74 -30.20 -13.00 -14.84
C SER A 74 -30.05 -14.29 -15.66
N LEU A 75 -30.91 -14.46 -16.67
CA LEU A 75 -30.87 -15.60 -17.60
C LEU A 75 -29.50 -15.78 -18.27
N SER A 76 -28.80 -14.70 -18.62
CA SER A 76 -27.44 -14.81 -19.19
C SER A 76 -26.39 -15.31 -18.20
N LYS A 77 -26.51 -14.98 -16.91
CA LYS A 77 -25.56 -15.46 -15.89
C LYS A 77 -25.73 -16.94 -15.61
N ASP A 78 -26.97 -17.41 -15.55
CA ASP A 78 -27.27 -18.83 -15.36
C ASP A 78 -26.85 -19.65 -16.59
N ALA A 79 -27.05 -19.12 -17.81
CA ALA A 79 -26.58 -19.75 -19.05
C ALA A 79 -25.04 -19.83 -19.13
N ASP A 80 -24.32 -18.74 -18.86
CA ASP A 80 -22.84 -18.71 -18.83
C ASP A 80 -22.25 -19.68 -17.79
N ALA A 81 -22.93 -19.83 -16.64
CA ALA A 81 -22.52 -20.77 -15.59
C ALA A 81 -22.74 -22.24 -15.98
N ILE A 82 -23.84 -22.55 -16.70
CA ILE A 82 -24.12 -23.88 -17.24
C ILE A 82 -23.10 -24.25 -18.34
N GLU A 83 -22.81 -23.35 -19.29
CA GLU A 83 -21.81 -23.60 -20.35
C GLU A 83 -20.42 -23.86 -19.74
N LEU A 84 -20.04 -23.07 -18.73
CA LEU A 84 -18.77 -23.25 -18.01
C LEU A 84 -18.73 -24.60 -17.26
N LEU A 85 -19.81 -25.00 -16.59
CA LEU A 85 -19.90 -26.27 -15.88
C LEU A 85 -19.78 -27.48 -16.82
N GLU A 86 -20.44 -27.47 -17.97
CA GLU A 86 -20.32 -28.55 -18.97
C GLU A 86 -18.89 -28.66 -19.51
N MET A 87 -18.23 -27.53 -19.75
CA MET A 87 -16.84 -27.51 -20.19
C MET A 87 -15.88 -28.07 -19.12
N LEU A 88 -16.05 -27.67 -17.85
CA LEU A 88 -15.23 -28.17 -16.74
C LEU A 88 -15.48 -29.65 -16.43
N LYS A 89 -16.71 -30.14 -16.61
CA LYS A 89 -17.06 -31.59 -16.55
C LYS A 89 -16.27 -32.38 -17.58
N ASN A 90 -16.23 -31.91 -18.83
CA ASN A 90 -15.48 -32.57 -19.90
C ASN A 90 -13.96 -32.62 -19.60
N TRP A 91 -13.42 -31.61 -18.92
CA TRP A 91 -12.02 -31.56 -18.48
C TRP A 91 -11.74 -32.30 -17.16
N LYS A 92 -12.78 -32.83 -16.49
CA LYS A 92 -12.72 -33.43 -15.14
C LYS A 92 -12.19 -32.46 -14.06
N LEU A 93 -12.49 -31.17 -14.21
CA LEU A 93 -12.04 -30.08 -13.34
C LEU A 93 -13.21 -29.31 -12.72
N GLU A 94 -14.30 -30.01 -12.37
CA GLU A 94 -15.51 -29.45 -11.75
C GLU A 94 -15.22 -28.64 -10.48
N ILE A 95 -14.18 -29.03 -9.72
CA ILE A 95 -13.69 -28.32 -8.53
C ILE A 95 -13.29 -26.86 -8.78
N LEU A 96 -13.08 -26.46 -10.03
CA LEU A 96 -12.74 -25.09 -10.42
C LEU A 96 -13.96 -24.21 -10.65
N LEU A 97 -15.19 -24.74 -10.73
CA LEU A 97 -16.37 -23.95 -11.07
C LEU A 97 -16.59 -22.79 -10.10
N ASP A 98 -16.76 -23.09 -8.81
CA ASP A 98 -17.04 -22.09 -7.78
C ASP A 98 -15.93 -21.03 -7.73
N HIS A 99 -14.68 -21.45 -7.92
CA HIS A 99 -13.54 -20.56 -7.94
C HIS A 99 -13.56 -19.63 -9.16
N LEU A 100 -13.75 -20.15 -10.37
CA LEU A 100 -13.81 -19.37 -11.60
C LEU A 100 -15.01 -18.40 -11.59
N LEU A 101 -16.18 -18.84 -11.11
CA LEU A 101 -17.34 -17.98 -10.91
C LEU A 101 -17.08 -16.89 -9.85
N SER A 102 -16.40 -17.21 -8.73
CA SER A 102 -16.02 -16.20 -7.73
C SER A 102 -15.10 -15.11 -8.26
N GLN A 103 -14.29 -15.44 -9.28
CA GLN A 103 -13.41 -14.50 -9.99
C GLN A 103 -14.09 -13.87 -11.23
N ASN A 104 -15.38 -14.15 -11.46
CA ASN A 104 -16.17 -13.69 -12.60
C ASN A 104 -15.55 -14.08 -13.96
N ILE A 105 -15.06 -15.31 -14.07
CA ILE A 105 -14.46 -15.89 -15.27
C ILE A 105 -15.49 -16.83 -15.92
N THR A 106 -16.22 -16.32 -16.92
CA THR A 106 -17.10 -17.13 -17.76
C THR A 106 -16.38 -17.63 -19.02
N THR A 107 -17.04 -18.45 -19.83
CA THR A 107 -16.51 -18.97 -21.11
C THR A 107 -16.04 -17.85 -22.05
N THR A 108 -16.69 -16.69 -22.02
CA THR A 108 -16.27 -15.48 -22.76
C THR A 108 -14.92 -14.94 -22.30
N ILE A 109 -14.65 -14.93 -20.99
CA ILE A 109 -13.39 -14.50 -20.40
C ILE A 109 -12.27 -15.49 -20.74
N LEU A 110 -12.57 -16.80 -20.78
CA LEU A 110 -11.59 -17.84 -21.17
C LEU A 110 -11.14 -17.73 -22.64
N LYS A 111 -11.92 -17.10 -23.53
CA LYS A 111 -11.52 -16.76 -24.91
C LYS A 111 -10.46 -15.64 -24.98
N VAL A 112 -10.38 -14.78 -23.96
CA VAL A 112 -9.47 -13.61 -23.92
C VAL A 112 -8.40 -13.67 -22.81
N ILE A 113 -8.45 -14.68 -21.94
CA ILE A 113 -7.45 -14.90 -20.88
C ILE A 113 -6.04 -15.13 -21.47
N LYS A 114 -5.01 -14.81 -20.68
CA LYS A 114 -3.58 -14.88 -21.05
C LYS A 114 -2.81 -15.65 -19.98
N ARG A 115 -1.64 -16.21 -20.30
CA ARG A 115 -0.83 -17.06 -19.39
C ARG A 115 -0.62 -16.46 -17.99
N HIS A 116 -0.21 -15.19 -17.90
CA HIS A 116 -0.02 -14.47 -16.63
C HIS A 116 -1.31 -14.14 -15.86
N HIS A 117 -2.49 -14.42 -16.43
CA HIS A 117 -3.75 -14.44 -15.69
C HIS A 117 -3.99 -15.83 -15.08
N LEU A 118 -3.65 -16.92 -15.78
CA LEU A 118 -3.77 -18.30 -15.27
C LEU A 118 -2.95 -18.49 -13.99
N GLU A 119 -1.68 -18.04 -14.01
CA GLU A 119 -0.79 -18.00 -12.83
C GLU A 119 -1.39 -17.29 -11.60
N LYS A 120 -2.27 -16.31 -11.82
CA LYS A 120 -2.92 -15.54 -10.74
C LYS A 120 -4.25 -16.15 -10.30
N VAL A 121 -5.01 -16.70 -11.25
CA VAL A 121 -6.30 -17.32 -11.01
C VAL A 121 -6.12 -18.64 -10.27
N LEU A 122 -5.19 -19.48 -10.69
CA LEU A 122 -5.03 -20.84 -10.15
C LEU A 122 -3.94 -20.96 -9.06
N LYS A 123 -3.41 -19.83 -8.57
CA LYS A 123 -2.31 -19.77 -7.59
C LYS A 123 -2.53 -20.59 -6.31
N ASP A 124 -3.79 -20.79 -5.93
CA ASP A 124 -4.22 -21.44 -4.68
C ASP A 124 -4.53 -22.95 -4.90
N PHE A 125 -4.42 -23.45 -6.14
CA PHE A 125 -4.57 -24.86 -6.50
C PHE A 125 -3.20 -25.54 -6.63
N ASP A 126 -3.17 -26.87 -6.52
CA ASP A 126 -1.94 -27.61 -6.72
C ASP A 126 -1.43 -27.51 -8.18
N LEU A 127 -0.13 -27.76 -8.35
CA LEU A 127 0.52 -27.63 -9.65
C LEU A 127 -0.03 -28.60 -10.70
N GLY A 128 -0.58 -29.76 -10.30
CA GLY A 128 -1.22 -30.70 -11.21
C GLY A 128 -2.52 -30.16 -11.78
N THR A 129 -3.39 -29.60 -10.93
CA THR A 129 -4.61 -28.89 -11.38
C THR A 129 -4.28 -27.67 -12.25
N GLN A 130 -3.22 -26.91 -11.93
CA GLN A 130 -2.76 -25.80 -12.78
C GLN A 130 -2.37 -26.26 -14.18
N ILE A 131 -1.54 -27.31 -14.28
CA ILE A 131 -1.07 -27.88 -15.56
C ILE A 131 -2.24 -28.44 -16.39
N LEU A 132 -3.14 -29.21 -15.75
CA LEU A 132 -4.30 -29.79 -16.44
C LEU A 132 -5.24 -28.71 -16.99
N PHE A 133 -5.52 -27.66 -16.22
CA PHE A 133 -6.36 -26.57 -16.70
C PHE A 133 -5.71 -25.82 -17.86
N GLU A 134 -4.40 -25.51 -17.78
CA GLU A 134 -3.70 -24.82 -18.86
C GLU A 134 -3.68 -25.66 -20.15
N HIS A 135 -3.47 -26.98 -20.03
CA HIS A 135 -3.50 -27.92 -21.15
C HIS A 135 -4.87 -27.97 -21.84
N TYR A 136 -5.95 -28.26 -21.11
CA TYR A 136 -7.29 -28.37 -21.69
C TYR A 136 -7.83 -27.04 -22.21
N LEU A 137 -7.48 -25.92 -21.56
CA LEU A 137 -7.78 -24.59 -22.06
C LEU A 137 -7.06 -24.31 -23.39
N GLU A 138 -5.80 -24.72 -23.55
CA GLU A 138 -5.08 -24.57 -24.81
C GLU A 138 -5.69 -25.46 -25.91
N GLU A 139 -6.04 -26.72 -25.63
CA GLU A 139 -6.72 -27.60 -26.58
C GLU A 139 -8.08 -27.04 -27.05
N TRP A 140 -8.93 -26.60 -26.11
CA TRP A 140 -10.22 -25.98 -26.44
C TRP A 140 -10.05 -24.67 -27.20
N ARG A 141 -9.07 -23.84 -26.84
CA ARG A 141 -8.78 -22.60 -27.57
C ARG A 141 -8.27 -22.85 -28.98
N ASN A 142 -7.52 -23.93 -29.19
CA ASN A 142 -7.11 -24.37 -30.51
C ASN A 142 -8.31 -24.87 -31.34
N SER A 143 -9.26 -25.60 -30.73
CA SER A 143 -10.45 -26.10 -31.45
C SER A 143 -11.40 -24.99 -31.89
N ILE A 144 -11.45 -23.85 -31.18
CA ILE A 144 -12.20 -22.64 -31.59
C ILE A 144 -11.37 -21.62 -32.39
N GLY A 145 -10.10 -21.93 -32.72
CA GLY A 145 -9.25 -21.08 -33.56
C GLY A 145 -8.65 -19.84 -32.89
N ILE A 146 -8.57 -19.78 -31.55
CA ILE A 146 -8.06 -18.64 -30.77
C ILE A 146 -6.89 -19.06 -29.85
N PRO A 147 -5.76 -19.54 -30.41
CA PRO A 147 -4.66 -20.14 -29.64
C PRO A 147 -4.12 -19.19 -28.56
N LEU A 148 -3.70 -19.75 -27.43
CA LEU A 148 -3.21 -19.01 -26.25
C LEU A 148 -1.86 -18.32 -26.51
N THR A 149 -1.11 -18.85 -27.48
CA THR A 149 0.12 -18.27 -28.04
C THR A 149 0.00 -18.27 -29.56
N ALA A 150 0.29 -17.14 -30.22
CA ALA A 150 0.30 -17.09 -31.68
C ALA A 150 1.46 -17.94 -32.23
N ALA A 151 1.14 -19.16 -32.65
CA ALA A 151 2.13 -20.10 -33.15
C ALA A 151 2.64 -19.65 -34.53
N THR A 152 3.93 -19.33 -34.61
CA THR A 152 4.67 -19.44 -35.87
C THR A 152 4.67 -20.91 -36.26
N SER A 153 4.03 -21.24 -37.38
CA SER A 153 3.90 -22.62 -37.85
C SER A 153 5.24 -23.21 -38.25
N VAL A 154 5.72 -24.21 -37.50
CA VAL A 154 6.64 -25.23 -38.03
C VAL A 154 6.20 -26.58 -37.46
N SER A 155 5.75 -27.47 -38.34
CA SER A 155 5.59 -28.89 -38.08
C SER A 155 6.96 -29.56 -38.01
N ASP A 156 7.18 -30.47 -37.06
CA ASP A 156 7.47 -31.88 -37.34
C ASP A 156 8.13 -32.67 -36.19
N PHE A 157 7.95 -33.99 -36.30
CA PHE A 157 8.65 -35.10 -35.65
C PHE A 157 8.54 -35.30 -34.12
N THR A 158 7.63 -36.23 -33.81
CA THR A 158 7.79 -37.21 -32.74
C THR A 158 9.09 -38.01 -32.85
N GLN A 159 9.81 -38.19 -31.74
CA GLN A 159 10.33 -39.51 -31.37
C GLN A 159 10.71 -39.62 -29.89
N SER A 160 10.08 -40.58 -29.23
CA SER A 160 10.47 -41.15 -27.93
C SER A 160 11.86 -41.81 -28.00
N TYR A 161 12.64 -41.80 -26.90
CA TYR A 161 13.42 -42.98 -26.49
C TYR A 161 13.70 -43.02 -24.98
N ASN A 162 14.00 -44.24 -24.50
CA ASN A 162 13.99 -44.67 -23.10
C ASN A 162 15.38 -44.75 -22.45
N ILE A 163 15.40 -44.59 -21.12
CA ILE A 163 16.09 -45.41 -20.09
C ILE A 163 17.49 -46.01 -20.41
N SER A 164 18.51 -45.66 -19.60
CA SER A 164 19.53 -46.54 -18.94
C SER A 164 20.80 -45.72 -18.58
N SER A 165 21.28 -45.61 -17.33
CA SER A 165 21.89 -46.60 -16.42
C SER A 165 23.39 -46.87 -16.68
N GLY A 166 24.26 -46.63 -15.68
CA GLY A 166 25.73 -46.89 -15.71
C GLY A 166 26.58 -45.70 -15.22
N ASN A 167 26.82 -45.41 -13.93
CA ASN A 167 27.40 -46.18 -12.81
C ASN A 167 28.95 -46.07 -12.68
N GLN A 168 29.42 -45.94 -11.43
CA GLN A 168 30.81 -46.08 -10.90
C GLN A 168 31.80 -44.87 -10.87
N SER A 169 32.14 -44.47 -9.64
CA SER A 169 33.42 -43.86 -9.19
C SER A 169 34.49 -44.98 -8.96
N PRO A 170 35.80 -44.77 -8.60
CA PRO A 170 36.24 -43.94 -7.46
C PRO A 170 37.70 -43.35 -7.42
N THR A 171 38.00 -42.66 -6.29
CA THR A 171 39.29 -42.55 -5.55
C THR A 171 40.45 -41.57 -5.88
N GLN A 172 40.84 -40.85 -4.81
CA GLN A 172 42.20 -40.43 -4.33
C GLN A 172 42.89 -39.12 -4.79
N SER A 173 42.78 -38.11 -3.90
CA SER A 173 43.86 -37.38 -3.18
C SER A 173 45.16 -36.91 -3.87
N VAL A 174 45.48 -35.60 -3.74
CA VAL A 174 46.62 -35.03 -2.95
C VAL A 174 46.57 -33.49 -2.92
N ARG A 175 47.22 -32.86 -1.93
CA ARG A 175 47.22 -31.41 -1.62
C ARG A 175 48.21 -30.59 -2.46
N SER A 176 47.90 -29.33 -2.76
CA SER A 176 48.71 -28.13 -2.41
C SER A 176 48.08 -26.83 -2.93
N SER A 177 48.69 -25.67 -2.65
CA SER A 177 48.02 -24.38 -2.43
C SER A 177 48.30 -23.26 -3.46
N SER A 178 47.42 -22.25 -3.45
CA SER A 178 47.63 -20.81 -3.78
C SER A 178 47.20 -20.23 -5.14
N SER A 179 46.83 -18.93 -5.06
CA SER A 179 46.45 -17.93 -6.09
C SER A 179 45.20 -18.10 -6.98
N SER A 180 44.34 -17.07 -6.93
CA SER A 180 43.36 -16.61 -7.93
C SER A 180 44.01 -16.40 -9.32
N PRO A 181 43.30 -16.27 -10.49
CA PRO A 181 42.02 -15.53 -10.64
C PRO A 181 41.01 -15.87 -11.79
N SER A 182 39.79 -15.30 -11.67
CA SER A 182 38.95 -14.69 -12.73
C SER A 182 38.20 -15.50 -13.82
N HIS A 183 37.08 -14.91 -14.29
CA HIS A 183 36.26 -15.17 -15.50
C HIS A 183 35.60 -16.57 -15.63
N PHE A 184 34.29 -16.72 -15.93
CA PHE A 184 33.49 -16.04 -16.96
C PHE A 184 31.99 -15.96 -16.58
N ALA A 185 31.36 -14.80 -16.83
CA ALA A 185 29.90 -14.69 -16.93
C ALA A 185 29.53 -14.64 -18.42
N SER A 186 28.66 -15.55 -18.88
CA SER A 186 28.34 -15.69 -20.29
C SER A 186 27.60 -14.48 -20.85
N HIS A 187 28.16 -13.86 -21.90
CA HIS A 187 27.53 -12.78 -22.63
C HIS A 187 26.23 -13.25 -23.29
N ARG A 188 25.08 -12.68 -22.89
CA ARG A 188 23.90 -12.67 -23.76
C ARG A 188 24.06 -11.55 -24.79
N SER A 189 24.47 -11.92 -26.00
CA SER A 189 24.51 -11.02 -27.15
C SER A 189 23.11 -10.49 -27.46
N LEU A 190 23.00 -9.18 -27.72
CA LEU A 190 21.79 -8.51 -28.17
C LEU A 190 21.95 -8.16 -29.65
N SER A 191 21.05 -8.64 -30.50
CA SER A 191 20.81 -7.99 -31.81
C SER A 191 19.78 -6.85 -31.62
N PRO A 192 19.90 -5.74 -32.36
CA PRO A 192 19.34 -4.46 -31.91
C PRO A 192 17.92 -4.20 -32.41
N VAL A 193 17.07 -3.68 -31.52
CA VAL A 193 15.93 -2.84 -31.91
C VAL A 193 16.48 -1.52 -32.44
N GLN A 194 16.10 -1.14 -33.65
CA GLN A 194 16.57 0.10 -34.29
C GLN A 194 16.00 1.33 -33.60
N GLY A 195 16.86 2.01 -32.83
CA GLY A 195 16.63 3.34 -32.28
C GLY A 195 17.96 4.07 -32.13
N ASP A 196 18.10 5.20 -32.82
CA ASP A 196 19.19 6.19 -32.83
C ASP A 196 20.40 5.91 -31.91
N LEU A 197 21.31 5.03 -32.36
CA LEU A 197 22.52 4.68 -31.62
C LEU A 197 23.57 5.80 -31.71
N THR A 198 23.41 6.83 -30.89
CA THR A 198 24.34 7.97 -30.84
C THR A 198 25.65 7.53 -30.19
N SER A 199 26.74 7.42 -30.96
CA SER A 199 28.07 7.03 -30.47
C SER A 199 28.88 8.22 -29.95
N LEU A 200 29.87 7.94 -29.11
CA LEU A 200 30.87 8.91 -28.66
C LEU A 200 31.63 9.53 -29.83
N SER A 201 31.96 8.74 -30.86
CA SER A 201 32.68 9.23 -32.05
C SER A 201 31.89 10.31 -32.80
N THR A 202 30.57 10.16 -32.93
CA THR A 202 29.69 11.21 -33.48
C THR A 202 29.77 12.48 -32.63
N ILE A 203 29.64 12.35 -31.31
CA ILE A 203 29.64 13.49 -30.36
C ILE A 203 30.97 14.25 -30.41
N LEU A 204 32.10 13.54 -30.43
CA LEU A 204 33.42 14.16 -30.45
C LEU A 204 33.72 14.87 -31.76
N ASN A 205 33.22 14.35 -32.89
CA ASN A 205 33.46 14.94 -34.22
C ASN A 205 32.48 16.09 -34.53
N GLU A 206 31.25 16.06 -34.02
CA GLU A 206 30.25 17.13 -34.25
C GLU A 206 30.44 18.34 -33.32
N THR A 207 31.20 18.22 -32.23
CA THR A 207 31.36 19.32 -31.25
C THR A 207 32.76 19.94 -31.32
N PRO A 208 32.90 21.28 -31.44
CA PRO A 208 34.22 21.93 -31.44
C PRO A 208 35.08 21.59 -30.20
N LYS A 209 34.43 21.45 -29.04
CA LYS A 209 35.08 21.01 -27.79
C LYS A 209 35.53 19.54 -27.85
N GLY A 210 34.76 18.66 -28.47
CA GLY A 210 35.13 17.25 -28.66
C GLY A 210 36.33 17.08 -29.59
N ILE A 211 36.40 17.87 -30.65
CA ILE A 211 37.57 17.93 -31.56
C ILE A 211 38.81 18.40 -30.77
N MET A 212 38.70 19.52 -30.04
CA MET A 212 39.81 20.04 -29.22
C MET A 212 40.29 19.04 -28.16
N LEU A 213 39.38 18.33 -27.48
CA LEU A 213 39.73 17.28 -26.51
C LEU A 213 40.44 16.08 -27.18
N THR A 214 40.03 15.74 -28.41
CA THR A 214 40.66 14.66 -29.19
C THR A 214 42.09 15.04 -29.61
N GLU A 215 42.31 16.26 -30.10
CA GLU A 215 43.65 16.76 -30.44
C GLU A 215 44.55 16.95 -29.20
N PHE A 216 43.99 17.42 -28.08
CA PHE A 216 44.70 17.47 -26.80
C PHE A 216 45.19 16.07 -26.38
N TYR A 217 44.32 15.07 -26.46
CA TYR A 217 44.71 13.70 -26.13
C TYR A 217 45.77 13.15 -27.08
N LYS A 218 45.69 13.40 -28.40
CA LYS A 218 46.76 13.01 -29.34
C LYS A 218 48.12 13.61 -28.97
N LYS A 219 48.15 14.83 -28.43
CA LYS A 219 49.39 15.53 -28.06
C LYS A 219 49.97 15.11 -26.70
N PHE A 220 49.13 14.83 -25.71
CA PHE A 220 49.56 14.58 -24.32
C PHE A 220 49.32 13.14 -23.83
N ASN A 221 48.59 12.33 -24.60
CA ASN A 221 48.19 10.95 -24.32
C ASN A 221 47.61 10.70 -22.92
N LYS A 222 46.95 11.70 -22.33
CA LYS A 222 46.34 11.64 -20.99
C LYS A 222 45.40 12.82 -20.77
N PHE A 223 44.32 12.64 -20.00
CA PHE A 223 43.53 13.75 -19.46
C PHE A 223 43.85 14.05 -17.99
N ASN A 224 43.73 15.33 -17.60
CA ASN A 224 43.58 15.77 -16.21
C ASN A 224 42.08 15.82 -15.81
N GLU A 225 41.78 16.20 -14.57
CA GLU A 225 40.39 16.27 -14.08
C GLU A 225 39.53 17.36 -14.77
N GLU A 226 40.14 18.45 -15.23
CA GLU A 226 39.48 19.53 -15.97
C GLU A 226 39.07 19.08 -17.38
N GLN A 227 39.95 18.36 -18.09
CA GLN A 227 39.62 17.79 -19.41
C GLN A 227 38.55 16.69 -19.27
N ARG A 228 38.61 15.83 -18.24
CA ARG A 228 37.54 14.85 -17.94
C ARG A 228 36.20 15.54 -17.67
N THR A 229 36.21 16.60 -16.87
CA THR A 229 35.01 17.40 -16.56
C THR A 229 34.46 18.08 -17.82
N SER A 230 35.34 18.58 -18.69
CA SER A 230 34.99 19.19 -19.97
C SER A 230 34.41 18.17 -20.95
N LEU A 231 34.96 16.96 -21.02
CA LEU A 231 34.44 15.84 -21.81
C LEU A 231 33.03 15.43 -21.35
N ILE A 232 32.85 15.24 -20.03
CA ILE A 232 31.54 14.93 -19.43
C ILE A 232 30.52 16.04 -19.75
N ALA A 233 30.91 17.31 -19.62
CA ALA A 233 30.04 18.43 -19.94
C ALA A 233 29.67 18.48 -21.43
N CYS A 234 30.64 18.24 -22.33
CA CYS A 234 30.43 18.24 -23.78
C CYS A 234 29.43 17.16 -24.21
N ILE A 235 29.57 15.94 -23.69
CA ILE A 235 28.67 14.83 -24.00
C ILE A 235 27.26 15.13 -23.45
N ALA A 236 27.14 15.59 -22.21
CA ALA A 236 25.85 15.90 -21.62
C ALA A 236 25.13 17.04 -22.36
N GLN A 237 25.85 18.08 -22.77
CA GLN A 237 25.33 19.20 -23.55
C GLN A 237 24.84 18.75 -24.94
N TYR A 238 25.61 17.91 -25.64
CA TYR A 238 25.20 17.38 -26.96
C TYR A 238 23.87 16.61 -26.90
N PHE A 239 23.67 15.77 -25.89
CA PHE A 239 22.40 15.05 -25.70
C PHE A 239 21.22 16.00 -25.44
N GLU A 240 21.45 17.10 -24.72
CA GLU A 240 20.42 18.13 -24.47
C GLU A 240 20.09 18.92 -25.75
N GLU A 241 21.10 19.40 -26.48
CA GLU A 241 20.95 20.16 -27.73
C GLU A 241 20.26 19.36 -28.84
N LYS A 242 20.54 18.06 -28.95
CA LYS A 242 19.88 17.16 -29.91
C LYS A 242 18.56 16.58 -29.40
N GLY A 243 18.09 16.96 -28.21
CA GLY A 243 16.84 16.47 -27.61
C GLY A 243 16.83 14.98 -27.24
N LYS A 244 17.99 14.33 -27.15
CA LYS A 244 18.13 12.88 -26.95
C LYS A 244 18.09 12.49 -25.48
N THR A 245 17.47 11.34 -25.18
CA THR A 245 17.34 10.83 -23.80
C THR A 245 18.58 10.04 -23.38
N MET A 246 19.27 10.48 -22.32
CA MET A 246 20.36 9.72 -21.72
C MET A 246 19.83 8.81 -20.60
N SER A 247 19.71 7.52 -20.87
CA SER A 247 19.42 6.50 -19.84
C SER A 247 20.71 6.07 -19.11
N LEU A 248 20.58 5.32 -18.00
CA LEU A 248 21.73 4.76 -17.28
C LEU A 248 22.54 3.77 -18.13
N ALA A 249 21.86 3.03 -19.04
CA ALA A 249 22.50 2.12 -19.98
C ALA A 249 23.26 2.89 -21.07
N VAL A 250 22.67 3.97 -21.60
CA VAL A 250 23.33 4.85 -22.59
C VAL A 250 24.55 5.53 -21.97
N SER A 251 24.45 6.07 -20.74
CA SER A 251 25.61 6.69 -20.10
C SER A 251 26.72 5.68 -19.83
N TYR A 252 26.38 4.44 -19.44
CA TYR A 252 27.38 3.39 -19.22
C TYR A 252 28.05 2.95 -20.52
N ARG A 253 27.29 2.83 -21.61
CA ARG A 253 27.86 2.53 -22.94
C ARG A 253 28.85 3.62 -23.37
N ILE A 254 28.45 4.89 -23.29
CA ILE A 254 29.32 6.03 -23.65
C ILE A 254 30.55 6.09 -22.73
N GLU A 255 30.40 5.79 -21.43
CA GLU A 255 31.54 5.70 -20.51
C GLU A 255 32.54 4.59 -20.89
N ASN A 256 32.08 3.47 -21.46
CA ASN A 256 32.98 2.43 -22.00
C ASN A 256 33.60 2.84 -23.35
N GLU A 257 32.83 3.48 -24.25
CA GLU A 257 33.33 4.04 -25.51
C GLU A 257 34.46 5.07 -25.26
N ILE A 258 34.44 5.79 -24.12
CA ILE A 258 35.53 6.68 -23.70
C ILE A 258 36.81 5.90 -23.42
N LEU A 259 36.73 4.73 -22.76
CA LEU A 259 37.90 3.90 -22.42
C LEU A 259 38.51 3.27 -23.67
N GLU A 260 37.66 2.82 -24.61
CA GLU A 260 38.08 2.32 -25.92
C GLU A 260 38.78 3.41 -26.75
N ARG A 261 38.29 4.66 -26.67
CA ARG A 261 38.85 5.79 -27.43
C ARG A 261 40.09 6.41 -26.79
N PHE A 262 40.24 6.32 -25.47
CA PHE A 262 41.29 6.98 -24.70
C PHE A 262 41.95 5.99 -23.72
N PRO A 263 42.93 5.18 -24.17
CA PRO A 263 43.46 4.03 -23.41
C PRO A 263 44.08 4.33 -22.03
N THR A 264 44.43 5.57 -21.69
CA THR A 264 44.91 5.92 -20.32
C THR A 264 43.79 6.21 -19.33
N GLU A 265 42.55 6.28 -19.79
CA GLU A 265 41.39 6.54 -18.94
C GLU A 265 40.90 5.26 -18.25
N LYS A 266 40.20 5.44 -17.12
CA LYS A 266 39.66 4.35 -16.32
C LYS A 266 38.21 4.63 -15.93
N LEU A 267 37.39 3.59 -15.84
CA LEU A 267 35.97 3.70 -15.52
C LEU A 267 35.73 4.46 -14.20
N GLU A 268 36.59 4.26 -13.20
CA GLU A 268 36.55 4.92 -11.88
C GLU A 268 36.54 6.46 -11.97
N TYR A 269 37.17 7.04 -13.00
CA TYR A 269 37.19 8.50 -13.20
C TYR A 269 35.82 9.06 -13.60
N TYR A 270 34.97 8.24 -14.22
CA TYR A 270 33.65 8.62 -14.74
C TYR A 270 32.49 8.04 -13.93
N ARG A 271 32.68 6.88 -13.27
CA ARG A 271 31.64 6.18 -12.49
C ARG A 271 32.20 5.66 -11.18
N THR A 272 31.85 6.35 -10.09
CA THR A 272 32.18 5.96 -8.70
C THR A 272 31.00 5.31 -7.95
N THR A 273 29.79 5.35 -8.51
CA THR A 273 28.57 4.77 -7.89
C THR A 273 27.69 4.09 -8.95
N LYS A 274 26.53 3.53 -8.56
CA LYS A 274 25.51 3.03 -9.50
C LYS A 274 25.09 4.08 -10.56
N ARG A 275 25.22 5.38 -10.26
CA ARG A 275 25.08 6.49 -11.23
C ARG A 275 26.45 7.07 -11.60
N GLY A 276 26.75 7.15 -12.90
CA GLY A 276 27.95 7.80 -13.42
C GLY A 276 27.88 9.33 -13.35
N LYS A 277 29.05 9.99 -13.31
CA LYS A 277 29.19 11.45 -13.34
C LYS A 277 28.52 12.05 -14.58
N LEU A 278 28.58 11.35 -15.72
CA LEU A 278 27.93 11.75 -16.97
C LEU A 278 26.40 11.81 -16.85
N TYR A 279 25.77 10.74 -16.36
CA TYR A 279 24.32 10.69 -16.15
C TYR A 279 23.85 11.79 -15.18
N ASN A 280 24.60 12.01 -14.10
CA ASN A 280 24.29 13.05 -13.12
C ASN A 280 24.40 14.46 -13.74
N LYS A 281 25.42 14.72 -14.59
CA LYS A 281 25.57 16.01 -15.29
C LYS A 281 24.39 16.28 -16.22
N PHE A 282 23.98 15.31 -17.05
CA PHE A 282 22.82 15.43 -17.93
C PHE A 282 21.51 15.66 -17.15
N SER A 283 21.30 14.91 -16.08
CA SER A 283 20.11 15.06 -15.22
C SER A 283 20.03 16.46 -14.60
N ASN A 284 21.17 17.00 -14.15
CA ASN A 284 21.24 18.34 -13.55
C ASN A 284 21.05 19.46 -14.59
N LEU A 285 21.57 19.31 -15.80
CA LEU A 285 21.34 20.25 -16.91
C LEU A 285 19.84 20.39 -17.20
N LYS A 286 19.17 19.27 -17.48
CA LYS A 286 17.72 19.20 -17.74
C LYS A 286 16.88 19.77 -16.58
N ALA A 287 17.30 19.56 -15.34
CA ALA A 287 16.65 20.14 -14.16
C ALA A 287 16.85 21.66 -14.06
N SER A 288 18.06 22.16 -14.37
CA SER A 288 18.36 23.59 -14.36
C SER A 288 17.59 24.35 -15.44
N PHE A 289 17.53 23.84 -16.67
CA PHE A 289 16.75 24.43 -17.76
C PHE A 289 15.24 24.49 -17.42
N LYS A 290 14.68 23.38 -16.90
CA LYS A 290 13.28 23.34 -16.43
C LYS A 290 13.01 24.36 -15.31
N THR A 291 13.98 24.59 -14.43
CA THR A 291 13.85 25.56 -13.33
C THR A 291 13.91 26.99 -13.83
N ALA A 292 14.88 27.31 -14.71
CA ALA A 292 15.09 28.65 -15.24
C ALA A 292 14.02 29.11 -16.25
N VAL A 293 13.48 28.19 -17.06
CA VAL A 293 12.60 28.54 -18.20
C VAL A 293 11.15 28.12 -17.95
N SER A 294 10.89 26.89 -17.49
CA SER A 294 9.51 26.39 -17.35
C SER A 294 8.72 27.05 -16.21
N GLN A 295 9.37 27.74 -15.26
CA GLN A 295 8.67 28.54 -14.25
C GLN A 295 8.04 29.84 -14.80
N HIS A 296 8.52 30.32 -15.95
CA HIS A 296 8.08 31.59 -16.54
C HIS A 296 7.24 31.42 -17.82
N ILE A 297 7.45 30.34 -18.58
CA ILE A 297 6.76 30.12 -19.87
C ILE A 297 5.52 29.21 -19.74
N ILE A 298 5.53 28.26 -18.79
CA ILE A 298 4.35 27.41 -18.56
C ILE A 298 3.45 28.15 -17.57
N PRO A 299 2.22 28.56 -17.94
CA PRO A 299 1.29 29.09 -16.95
C PRO A 299 1.11 28.04 -15.86
N LYS A 300 1.19 28.44 -14.58
CA LYS A 300 0.95 27.54 -13.45
C LYS A 300 -0.34 26.77 -13.73
N LYS A 301 -0.25 25.48 -14.08
CA LYS A 301 -1.40 24.59 -14.03
C LYS A 301 -1.91 24.73 -12.59
N LYS A 302 -3.13 25.28 -12.42
CA LYS A 302 -3.85 25.22 -11.14
C LYS A 302 -3.68 23.79 -10.66
N SER A 303 -3.10 23.63 -9.45
CA SER A 303 -2.61 22.35 -8.94
C SER A 303 -3.66 21.27 -9.23
N ARG A 304 -3.38 20.39 -10.20
CA ARG A 304 -4.42 19.51 -10.74
C ARG A 304 -4.53 18.32 -9.81
N THR A 305 -5.42 18.50 -8.83
CA THR A 305 -5.93 17.51 -7.86
C THR A 305 -4.89 16.93 -6.92
N SER A 306 -5.34 16.62 -5.70
CA SER A 306 -4.65 15.70 -4.80
C SER A 306 -4.21 14.45 -5.57
N THR A 307 -2.91 14.13 -5.53
CA THR A 307 -2.45 12.81 -5.96
C THR A 307 -3.16 11.81 -5.07
N LYS A 308 -4.03 10.96 -5.63
CA LYS A 308 -4.67 9.88 -4.87
C LYS A 308 -3.57 8.89 -4.49
N VAL A 309 -3.17 8.90 -3.22
CA VAL A 309 -2.03 8.13 -2.70
C VAL A 309 -2.44 6.67 -2.50
N HIS A 310 -3.72 6.41 -2.23
CA HIS A 310 -4.17 5.12 -1.68
C HIS A 310 -5.21 4.36 -2.53
N SER A 311 -6.01 5.02 -3.40
CA SER A 311 -7.02 4.28 -4.20
C SER A 311 -7.38 4.93 -5.55
N GLU A 312 -7.25 4.14 -6.63
CA GLU A 312 -7.69 4.50 -8.00
C GLU A 312 -9.08 3.91 -8.37
N ARG A 313 -9.72 3.10 -7.51
CA ARG A 313 -11.04 2.51 -7.81
C ARG A 313 -12.06 3.60 -8.20
N VAL A 314 -12.75 3.40 -9.33
CA VAL A 314 -13.95 4.15 -9.68
C VAL A 314 -15.14 3.53 -8.96
N PHE A 315 -16.09 4.36 -8.53
CA PHE A 315 -17.31 3.93 -7.86
C PHE A 315 -18.51 4.51 -8.60
N GLU A 316 -19.31 3.64 -9.20
CA GLU A 316 -20.62 4.00 -9.73
C GLU A 316 -21.62 3.98 -8.56
N PRO A 317 -22.35 5.08 -8.29
CA PRO A 317 -23.31 5.13 -7.21
C PRO A 317 -24.46 4.12 -7.37
N GLU A 318 -24.98 3.60 -6.26
CA GLU A 318 -26.14 2.69 -6.28
C GLU A 318 -27.44 3.42 -6.71
N ALA A 319 -28.32 2.71 -7.41
CA ALA A 319 -29.67 3.19 -7.70
C ALA A 319 -30.47 3.39 -6.40
N GLY A 320 -31.13 4.54 -6.24
CA GLY A 320 -31.90 4.87 -5.03
C GLY A 320 -31.04 5.27 -3.82
N ALA A 321 -29.76 5.56 -3.99
CA ALA A 321 -28.88 6.03 -2.91
C ALA A 321 -29.41 7.31 -2.21
N ASP A 322 -30.14 8.16 -2.92
CA ASP A 322 -30.82 9.35 -2.39
C ASP A 322 -31.90 9.00 -1.35
N CYS A 323 -32.70 7.94 -1.60
CA CYS A 323 -33.64 7.39 -0.63
C CYS A 323 -32.93 6.87 0.62
N LEU A 324 -31.84 6.09 0.45
CA LEU A 324 -31.05 5.57 1.57
C LEU A 324 -30.43 6.69 2.41
N ILE A 325 -29.91 7.74 1.76
CA ILE A 325 -29.38 8.94 2.44
C ILE A 325 -30.46 9.71 3.17
N ARG A 326 -31.68 9.77 2.63
CA ARG A 326 -32.84 10.35 3.32
C ARG A 326 -33.17 9.55 4.58
N SER A 327 -33.23 8.22 4.49
CA SER A 327 -33.50 7.36 5.63
C SER A 327 -32.44 7.47 6.74
N LEU A 328 -31.15 7.47 6.38
CA LEU A 328 -30.07 7.69 7.35
C LEU A 328 -30.18 9.04 8.11
N LYS A 329 -30.79 10.06 7.49
CA LYS A 329 -30.90 11.42 8.03
C LYS A 329 -32.16 11.71 8.84
N TYR A 330 -33.29 11.11 8.45
CA TYR A 330 -34.61 11.52 8.95
C TYR A 330 -35.43 10.38 9.55
N ASP A 331 -35.08 9.12 9.27
CA ASP A 331 -35.84 7.98 9.78
C ASP A 331 -35.23 7.50 11.11
N ASN A 332 -36.10 7.07 12.04
CA ASN A 332 -35.68 6.52 13.34
C ASN A 332 -35.27 5.05 13.19
N LEU A 333 -34.16 4.80 12.48
CA LEU A 333 -33.63 3.47 12.23
C LEU A 333 -33.07 2.81 13.51
N SER A 334 -33.27 1.50 13.65
CA SER A 334 -32.49 0.69 14.60
C SER A 334 -31.00 0.66 14.21
N ALA A 335 -30.12 0.22 15.12
CA ALA A 335 -28.69 0.11 14.81
C ALA A 335 -28.41 -0.84 13.62
N GLU A 336 -29.15 -1.95 13.52
CA GLU A 336 -29.03 -2.93 12.42
C GLU A 336 -29.56 -2.34 11.10
N GLN A 337 -30.70 -1.64 11.15
CA GLN A 337 -31.24 -0.94 9.98
C GLN A 337 -30.31 0.19 9.51
N PHE A 338 -29.70 0.91 10.45
CA PHE A 338 -28.71 1.95 10.15
C PHE A 338 -27.46 1.35 9.47
N ASP A 339 -26.86 0.31 10.05
CA ASP A 339 -25.68 -0.35 9.47
C ASP A 339 -26.02 -0.94 8.08
N THR A 340 -27.21 -1.53 7.90
CA THR A 340 -27.71 -2.01 6.59
C THR A 340 -27.85 -0.86 5.57
N CYS A 341 -28.53 0.23 5.92
CA CYS A 341 -28.67 1.40 5.05
C CYS A 341 -27.33 2.08 4.75
N TRP A 342 -26.40 2.08 5.71
CA TRP A 342 -25.04 2.60 5.53
C TRP A 342 -24.30 1.80 4.46
N GLN A 343 -24.29 0.47 4.58
CA GLN A 343 -23.64 -0.42 3.62
C GLN A 343 -24.26 -0.34 2.22
N ALA A 344 -25.59 -0.21 2.12
CA ALA A 344 -26.32 -0.17 0.86
C ALA A 344 -26.13 1.12 0.03
N CYS A 345 -25.58 2.19 0.61
CA CYS A 345 -25.20 3.43 -0.11
C CYS A 345 -23.68 3.70 -0.05
N SER A 346 -22.89 2.65 0.11
CA SER A 346 -21.43 2.74 0.27
C SER A 346 -20.72 3.19 -1.01
N GLN A 347 -21.14 2.77 -2.20
CA GLN A 347 -20.53 3.19 -3.46
C GLN A 347 -20.79 4.68 -3.72
N TYR A 348 -22.03 5.16 -3.49
CA TYR A 348 -22.35 6.59 -3.53
C TYR A 348 -21.46 7.37 -2.56
N ARG A 349 -21.43 6.99 -1.27
CA ARG A 349 -20.65 7.67 -0.23
C ARG A 349 -19.16 7.68 -0.56
N LEU A 350 -18.60 6.54 -0.97
CA LEU A 350 -17.19 6.41 -1.30
C LEU A 350 -16.80 7.15 -2.58
N ASN A 351 -17.70 7.26 -3.57
CA ASN A 351 -17.50 8.15 -4.72
C ASN A 351 -17.39 9.61 -4.28
N GLU A 352 -18.28 10.06 -3.39
CA GLU A 352 -18.23 11.42 -2.87
C GLU A 352 -16.97 11.70 -2.04
N ILE A 353 -16.60 10.80 -1.12
CA ILE A 353 -15.36 10.87 -0.34
C ILE A 353 -14.14 11.02 -1.25
N LYS A 354 -14.14 10.36 -2.41
CA LYS A 354 -13.07 10.45 -3.42
C LYS A 354 -13.07 11.72 -4.27
N ASN A 355 -14.12 12.53 -4.23
CA ASN A 355 -14.30 13.72 -5.07
C ASN A 355 -14.28 15.03 -4.26
N LEU A 356 -14.66 14.98 -2.98
CA LEU A 356 -14.47 16.07 -2.02
C LEU A 356 -12.98 16.35 -1.79
N GLN A 357 -12.64 17.59 -1.42
CA GLN A 357 -11.24 18.05 -1.37
C GLN A 357 -10.67 18.10 0.05
N THR A 358 -11.52 18.13 1.08
CA THR A 358 -11.10 18.23 2.49
C THR A 358 -11.84 17.26 3.40
N THR A 359 -11.19 16.84 4.48
CA THR A 359 -11.82 16.02 5.54
C THR A 359 -13.00 16.75 6.17
N ALA A 360 -12.90 18.06 6.36
CA ALA A 360 -14.01 18.90 6.85
C ALA A 360 -15.25 18.83 5.95
N GLU A 361 -15.10 18.89 4.62
CA GLU A 361 -16.23 18.68 3.68
C GLU A 361 -16.84 17.28 3.85
N ILE A 362 -16.00 16.25 3.90
CA ILE A 362 -16.42 14.85 4.05
C ILE A 362 -17.20 14.65 5.34
N LEU A 363 -16.65 15.08 6.48
CA LEU A 363 -17.24 14.92 7.80
C LEU A 363 -18.46 15.82 8.02
N ASN A 364 -18.59 16.93 7.30
CA ASN A 364 -19.81 17.74 7.32
C ASN A 364 -20.94 17.11 6.49
N LYS A 365 -20.60 16.42 5.39
CA LYS A 365 -21.57 15.68 4.57
C LYS A 365 -21.99 14.34 5.17
N TRP A 366 -21.05 13.67 5.83
CA TRP A 366 -21.19 12.37 6.48
C TRP A 366 -20.89 12.49 7.99
N PRO A 367 -21.73 13.20 8.78
CA PRO A 367 -21.47 13.51 10.18
C PRO A 367 -21.45 12.28 11.10
N TYR A 368 -21.91 11.13 10.63
CA TYR A 368 -21.92 9.87 11.39
C TYR A 368 -20.51 9.38 11.75
N TYR A 369 -19.50 9.70 10.95
CA TYR A 369 -18.10 9.46 11.34
C TYR A 369 -17.71 10.26 12.61
N LYS A 370 -18.27 11.46 12.84
CA LYS A 370 -17.97 12.26 14.04
C LYS A 370 -18.53 11.64 15.34
N LYS A 371 -19.38 10.62 15.27
CA LYS A 371 -19.91 9.93 16.46
C LYS A 371 -18.79 9.13 17.16
N PRO A 372 -18.86 8.89 18.48
CA PRO A 372 -17.89 8.05 19.18
C PRO A 372 -17.74 6.63 18.60
N THR A 373 -18.80 6.09 17.99
CA THR A 373 -18.84 4.79 17.30
C THR A 373 -18.49 4.87 15.81
N GLY A 374 -18.15 6.05 15.27
CA GLY A 374 -17.90 6.30 13.85
C GLY A 374 -16.74 5.48 13.26
N TYR A 375 -15.83 4.97 14.10
CA TYR A 375 -14.80 4.00 13.68
C TYR A 375 -15.38 2.71 13.09
N ARG A 376 -16.57 2.26 13.52
CA ARG A 376 -17.25 1.09 12.91
C ARG A 376 -17.61 1.36 11.45
N LEU A 377 -18.02 2.60 11.14
CA LEU A 377 -18.37 3.01 9.79
C LEU A 377 -17.12 3.10 8.90
N ILE A 378 -15.99 3.50 9.50
CA ILE A 378 -14.66 3.46 8.84
C ILE A 378 -14.28 2.02 8.48
N ASP A 379 -14.49 1.03 9.35
CA ASP A 379 -14.28 -0.39 9.02
C ASP A 379 -15.14 -0.86 7.84
N MET A 380 -16.44 -0.57 7.88
CA MET A 380 -17.40 -0.97 6.82
C MET A 380 -16.97 -0.42 5.46
N ASP A 381 -16.68 0.89 5.40
CA ASP A 381 -16.29 1.57 4.17
C ASP A 381 -14.88 1.16 3.68
N PHE A 382 -13.95 0.91 4.60
CA PHE A 382 -12.63 0.36 4.27
C PHE A 382 -12.75 -1.05 3.67
N ASN A 383 -13.63 -1.91 4.21
CA ASN A 383 -13.84 -3.26 3.69
C ASN A 383 -14.45 -3.25 2.28
N VAL A 384 -15.36 -2.31 1.97
CA VAL A 384 -15.85 -2.08 0.59
C VAL A 384 -14.71 -1.62 -0.33
N LEU A 385 -13.84 -0.70 0.14
CA LEU A 385 -12.68 -0.23 -0.62
C LEU A 385 -11.67 -1.34 -0.95
N TYR A 386 -11.28 -2.19 0.01
CA TYR A 386 -10.10 -3.05 -0.11
C TYR A 386 -10.37 -4.57 -0.06
N ARG A 387 -11.61 -5.04 0.18
CA ARG A 387 -12.02 -6.46 0.29
C ARG A 387 -11.37 -7.30 1.40
N THR A 388 -10.17 -6.93 1.87
CA THR A 388 -9.45 -7.57 2.98
C THR A 388 -8.81 -6.49 3.83
N GLY A 389 -9.22 -6.35 5.10
CA GLY A 389 -8.68 -5.32 6.01
C GLY A 389 -7.98 -5.85 7.25
N ASP A 390 -8.52 -6.87 7.90
CA ASP A 390 -8.10 -7.25 9.27
C ASP A 390 -6.85 -8.16 9.32
N GLY A 391 -5.98 -8.05 8.30
CA GLY A 391 -4.76 -8.83 8.18
C GLY A 391 -3.72 -8.56 9.29
N LEU A 392 -3.71 -7.33 9.83
CA LEU A 392 -2.91 -6.98 11.01
C LEU A 392 -3.39 -7.76 12.23
N LEU A 393 -4.68 -7.66 12.55
CA LEU A 393 -5.29 -8.25 13.76
C LEU A 393 -5.25 -9.78 13.71
N ASN A 394 -5.70 -10.37 12.60
CA ASN A 394 -5.85 -11.82 12.47
C ASN A 394 -4.51 -12.58 12.43
N LYS A 395 -3.40 -11.90 12.14
CA LYS A 395 -2.08 -12.52 12.00
C LYS A 395 -1.01 -11.97 12.96
N TRP A 396 -1.35 -11.00 13.82
CA TRP A 396 -0.40 -10.37 14.73
C TRP A 396 0.39 -11.39 15.55
N GLU A 397 -0.31 -12.32 16.21
CA GLU A 397 0.27 -13.43 16.99
C GLU A 397 1.34 -14.22 16.21
N THR A 398 1.15 -14.40 14.90
CA THR A 398 2.08 -15.17 14.04
C THR A 398 3.34 -14.39 13.65
N TYR A 399 3.31 -13.06 13.77
CA TYR A 399 4.40 -12.16 13.40
C TYR A 399 5.10 -11.52 14.61
N ARG A 400 4.40 -11.31 15.74
CA ARG A 400 4.91 -10.65 16.95
C ARG A 400 6.26 -11.20 17.38
N ASP A 401 6.33 -12.51 17.62
CA ASP A 401 7.54 -13.12 18.20
C ASP A 401 8.71 -13.12 17.18
N LYS A 402 8.39 -13.12 15.88
CA LYS A 402 9.36 -12.94 14.78
C LYS A 402 9.87 -11.50 14.72
N LEU A 403 9.01 -10.51 14.96
CA LEU A 403 9.38 -9.09 15.02
C LEU A 403 10.28 -8.81 16.24
N ILE A 404 9.95 -9.33 17.43
CA ILE A 404 10.81 -9.23 18.62
C ILE A 404 12.18 -9.84 18.32
N SER A 405 12.20 -11.08 17.82
CA SER A 405 13.45 -11.79 17.47
C SER A 405 14.28 -11.02 16.44
N PHE A 406 13.63 -10.44 15.42
CA PHE A 406 14.29 -9.64 14.39
C PHE A 406 14.85 -8.33 14.93
N LEU A 407 14.11 -7.61 15.77
CA LEU A 407 14.56 -6.33 16.35
C LEU A 407 15.69 -6.52 17.38
N ALA A 408 15.72 -7.67 18.06
CA ALA A 408 16.78 -8.05 19.00
C ALA A 408 18.10 -8.46 18.31
N CYS A 409 18.12 -8.71 17.00
CA CYS A 409 19.34 -9.06 16.28
C CYS A 409 20.38 -7.92 16.30
N GLU A 410 21.65 -8.29 16.43
CA GLU A 410 22.74 -7.31 16.50
C GLU A 410 22.81 -6.42 15.25
N GLY A 411 22.91 -5.11 15.47
CA GLY A 411 23.05 -4.11 14.40
C GLY A 411 21.75 -3.64 13.77
N HIS A 412 20.61 -4.31 13.98
CA HIS A 412 19.29 -3.88 13.48
C HIS A 412 18.80 -2.63 14.20
N VAL A 413 18.77 -2.65 15.54
CA VAL A 413 18.50 -1.45 16.36
C VAL A 413 19.80 -0.98 17.01
N LYS A 414 20.10 0.31 16.84
CA LYS A 414 21.30 0.95 17.42
C LYS A 414 20.97 1.89 18.58
N ASP A 415 19.74 2.39 18.65
CA ASP A 415 19.30 3.33 19.68
C ASP A 415 19.29 2.69 21.08
N LYS A 416 19.84 3.40 22.07
CA LYS A 416 19.96 2.88 23.45
C LYS A 416 18.61 2.81 24.17
N SER A 417 17.70 3.76 23.93
CA SER A 417 16.38 3.77 24.57
C SER A 417 15.51 2.62 24.06
N ILE A 418 15.55 2.35 22.75
CA ILE A 418 14.81 1.24 22.16
C ILE A 418 15.39 -0.11 22.57
N LYS A 419 16.72 -0.23 22.68
CA LYS A 419 17.32 -1.44 23.26
C LYS A 419 16.80 -1.74 24.67
N ALA A 420 16.65 -0.72 25.53
CA ALA A 420 16.06 -0.92 26.86
C ALA A 420 14.60 -1.41 26.80
N VAL A 421 13.81 -0.92 25.84
CA VAL A 421 12.44 -1.44 25.59
C VAL A 421 12.46 -2.89 25.09
N LEU A 422 13.39 -3.25 24.20
CA LEU A 422 13.56 -4.60 23.68
C LEU A 422 14.05 -5.60 24.75
N GLU A 423 14.86 -5.17 25.71
CA GLU A 423 15.21 -6.02 26.87
C GLU A 423 13.99 -6.23 27.78
N LYS A 424 13.23 -5.17 28.13
CA LYS A 424 11.95 -5.30 28.87
C LYS A 424 10.97 -6.26 28.19
N LEU A 425 10.94 -6.29 26.86
CA LEU A 425 10.08 -7.19 26.06
C LEU A 425 10.48 -8.67 26.10
N LYS A 426 11.66 -9.04 26.61
CA LYS A 426 12.04 -10.44 26.82
C LYS A 426 11.41 -11.02 28.09
N ASP A 427 11.17 -10.16 29.09
CA ASP A 427 10.53 -10.51 30.36
C ASP A 427 9.00 -10.56 30.22
N ASN A 428 8.53 -11.45 29.33
CA ASN A 428 7.16 -11.54 28.79
C ASN A 428 6.03 -11.56 29.84
N ASP A 429 6.28 -12.07 31.04
CA ASP A 429 5.25 -12.27 32.07
C ASP A 429 4.79 -10.98 32.78
N THR A 430 5.44 -9.84 32.51
CA THR A 430 5.18 -8.58 33.24
C THR A 430 4.30 -7.57 32.50
N LEU A 431 4.13 -7.72 31.18
CA LEU A 431 3.50 -6.71 30.33
C LEU A 431 2.07 -7.09 29.93
N ASN A 432 1.13 -6.16 30.09
CA ASN A 432 -0.21 -6.33 29.54
C ASN A 432 -0.16 -6.32 27.98
N PRO A 433 -1.13 -6.95 27.28
CA PRO A 433 -1.07 -7.10 25.83
C PRO A 433 -0.92 -5.76 25.07
N ASN A 434 -1.66 -4.72 25.47
CA ASN A 434 -1.58 -3.40 24.85
C ASN A 434 -0.18 -2.78 24.97
N GLY A 435 0.39 -2.83 26.18
CA GLY A 435 1.72 -2.30 26.47
C GLY A 435 2.82 -3.06 25.74
N ARG A 436 2.71 -4.39 25.65
CA ARG A 436 3.63 -5.23 24.86
C ARG A 436 3.56 -4.88 23.38
N ASP A 437 2.36 -4.88 22.80
CA ASP A 437 2.18 -4.63 21.36
C ASP A 437 2.57 -3.18 20.98
N CYS A 438 2.32 -2.21 21.87
CA CYS A 438 2.78 -0.84 21.73
C CYS A 438 4.30 -0.72 21.81
N ALA A 439 4.94 -1.35 22.80
CA ALA A 439 6.39 -1.39 22.91
C ALA A 439 7.09 -2.00 21.68
N ILE A 440 6.47 -3.02 21.04
CA ILE A 440 7.00 -3.64 19.81
C ILE A 440 6.93 -2.68 18.63
N LEU A 441 5.79 -2.02 18.39
CA LEU A 441 5.66 -1.03 17.31
C LEU A 441 6.52 0.21 17.58
N TRP A 442 6.59 0.67 18.83
CA TRP A 442 7.49 1.75 19.26
C TRP A 442 8.96 1.43 18.98
N ALA A 443 9.38 0.18 19.20
CA ALA A 443 10.72 -0.29 18.91
C ALA A 443 11.02 -0.42 17.40
N LEU A 444 10.00 -0.67 16.59
CA LEU A 444 10.14 -0.79 15.13
C LEU A 444 10.65 0.50 14.47
N HIS A 445 10.33 1.69 15.01
CA HIS A 445 10.92 2.98 14.59
C HIS A 445 12.45 3.03 14.73
N GLY A 446 13.05 2.19 15.57
CA GLY A 446 14.50 2.06 15.72
C GLY A 446 15.19 1.35 14.55
N TYR A 447 14.42 0.59 13.77
CA TYR A 447 14.84 -0.02 12.51
C TYR A 447 14.35 0.82 11.31
N LEU A 448 13.07 1.21 11.32
CA LEU A 448 12.42 2.08 10.33
C LEU A 448 12.74 3.57 10.59
N VAL A 449 14.03 3.88 10.75
CA VAL A 449 14.53 5.21 11.10
C VAL A 449 14.09 6.24 10.05
N PRO A 450 13.51 7.39 10.44
CA PRO A 450 13.07 8.39 9.47
C PRO A 450 14.27 9.00 8.72
N THR A 451 14.34 8.77 7.41
CA THR A 451 15.39 9.33 6.55
C THR A 451 15.01 10.66 5.88
N ASN A 452 13.75 11.08 6.05
CA ASN A 452 13.21 12.27 5.43
C ASN A 452 13.89 13.55 5.92
N LYS A 453 13.96 14.53 5.03
CA LYS A 453 14.54 15.85 5.29
C LYS A 453 13.55 16.91 4.84
N ILE A 454 13.13 17.78 5.76
CA ILE A 454 12.32 18.94 5.41
C ILE A 454 13.25 20.13 5.20
N VAL A 455 13.16 20.73 4.01
CA VAL A 455 13.80 22.01 3.72
C VAL A 455 12.81 23.13 4.03
N ARG A 456 13.11 23.95 5.03
CA ARG A 456 12.36 25.17 5.38
C ARG A 456 13.23 26.39 5.07
N LYS A 457 12.62 27.52 4.70
CA LYS A 457 13.37 28.79 4.67
C LYS A 457 13.40 29.39 6.07
N ASP A 458 14.57 29.83 6.52
CA ASP A 458 14.70 30.64 7.73
C ASP A 458 14.16 32.05 7.51
N SER A 459 14.07 32.85 8.57
CA SER A 459 13.60 34.24 8.50
C SER A 459 14.50 35.15 7.63
N ALA A 460 15.69 34.69 7.25
CA ALA A 460 16.61 35.35 6.33
C ALA A 460 16.54 34.77 4.89
N GLY A 461 15.56 33.91 4.60
CA GLY A 461 15.31 33.32 3.29
C GLY A 461 16.22 32.15 2.89
N ARG A 462 17.14 31.71 3.77
CA ARG A 462 18.09 30.62 3.51
C ARG A 462 17.44 29.27 3.77
N ASN A 463 17.82 28.26 2.99
CA ASN A 463 17.32 26.90 3.13
C ASN A 463 17.95 26.20 4.35
N SER A 464 17.20 26.10 5.45
CA SER A 464 17.51 25.21 6.57
C SER A 464 16.96 23.80 6.29
N THR A 465 17.74 22.76 6.57
CA THR A 465 17.32 21.37 6.35
C THR A 465 17.24 20.64 7.69
N THR A 466 16.03 20.40 8.18
CA THR A 466 15.77 19.62 9.39
C THR A 466 15.56 18.16 9.00
N LYS A 467 16.23 17.24 9.71
CA LYS A 467 15.93 15.81 9.67
C LYS A 467 15.03 15.47 10.84
N PHE A 468 14.15 14.49 10.67
CA PHE A 468 13.45 13.90 11.80
C PHE A 468 14.34 12.92 12.57
N THR A 469 14.10 12.84 13.87
CA THR A 469 14.68 11.88 14.79
C THR A 469 13.74 10.69 14.97
N ILE A 470 14.24 9.59 15.52
CA ILE A 470 13.43 8.42 15.86
C ILE A 470 12.28 8.83 16.82
N LYS A 471 12.53 9.76 17.74
CA LYS A 471 11.53 10.28 18.69
C LYS A 471 10.44 11.10 18.01
N ASP A 472 10.78 11.93 17.01
CA ASP A 472 9.76 12.63 16.19
C ASP A 472 8.85 11.62 15.48
N SER A 473 9.45 10.55 14.93
CA SER A 473 8.72 9.45 14.27
C SER A 473 7.74 8.78 15.24
N GLN A 474 8.23 8.41 16.42
CA GLN A 474 7.46 7.78 17.47
C GLN A 474 6.29 8.66 17.95
N GLU A 475 6.54 9.93 18.27
CA GLU A 475 5.49 10.86 18.72
C GLU A 475 4.42 11.16 17.66
N SER A 476 4.80 11.12 16.37
CA SER A 476 3.84 11.25 15.27
C SER A 476 3.00 9.99 15.01
N PHE A 477 3.38 8.86 15.59
CA PHE A 477 2.62 7.60 15.55
C PHE A 477 1.75 7.46 16.80
N ILE A 478 2.37 7.57 17.99
CA ILE A 478 1.69 7.64 19.28
C ILE A 478 2.32 8.70 20.19
N PHE A 479 1.50 9.62 20.68
CA PHE A 479 1.88 10.51 21.77
C PHE A 479 1.37 9.93 23.10
N MET A 480 2.28 9.78 24.07
CA MET A 480 1.98 9.36 25.44
C MET A 480 2.01 10.58 26.36
N GLY A 481 0.89 10.86 27.04
CA GLY A 481 0.83 11.83 28.15
C GLY A 481 0.58 11.12 29.49
N HIS A 482 1.05 11.69 30.59
CA HIS A 482 0.83 11.09 31.92
C HIS A 482 -0.62 11.27 32.40
N ASN A 483 -1.37 12.20 31.79
CA ASN A 483 -2.73 12.57 32.15
C ASN A 483 -3.47 13.16 30.92
N PRO A 484 -4.81 13.30 30.96
CA PRO A 484 -5.58 13.86 29.84
C PRO A 484 -5.16 15.30 29.45
N GLN A 485 -4.74 16.12 30.41
CA GLN A 485 -4.39 17.52 30.18
C GLN A 485 -3.14 17.65 29.29
N GLU A 486 -2.11 16.82 29.50
CA GLU A 486 -0.93 16.77 28.63
C GLU A 486 -1.27 16.40 27.18
N THR A 487 -2.21 15.48 26.95
CA THR A 487 -2.65 15.12 25.59
C THR A 487 -3.37 16.29 24.91
N GLU A 488 -4.16 17.06 25.66
CA GLU A 488 -4.88 18.22 25.13
C GLU A 488 -3.94 19.40 24.86
N ASP A 489 -2.94 19.64 25.72
CA ASP A 489 -1.93 20.68 25.49
C ASP A 489 -0.99 20.32 24.34
N HIS A 490 -0.70 19.03 24.10
CA HIS A 490 -0.04 18.57 22.88
C HIS A 490 -0.87 18.87 21.62
N LEU A 491 -2.17 18.55 21.63
CA LEU A 491 -3.07 18.88 20.51
C LEU A 491 -3.15 20.39 20.27
N ARG A 492 -3.25 21.21 21.31
CA ARG A 492 -3.20 22.67 21.22
C ARG A 492 -1.89 23.13 20.58
N HIS A 493 -0.75 22.60 21.01
CA HIS A 493 0.56 22.90 20.42
C HIS A 493 0.61 22.56 18.93
N LEU A 494 0.11 21.38 18.52
CA LEU A 494 0.02 21.00 17.10
C LEU A 494 -0.86 21.98 16.31
N LYS A 495 -2.02 22.39 16.84
CA LYS A 495 -2.91 23.38 16.21
C LYS A 495 -2.23 24.75 16.00
N THR A 496 -1.34 25.17 16.90
CA THR A 496 -0.60 26.45 16.71
C THR A 496 0.27 26.47 15.44
N ARG A 497 0.69 25.30 14.93
CA ARG A 497 1.54 25.17 13.74
C ARG A 497 0.80 25.50 12.43
N LYS A 498 -0.53 25.67 12.45
CA LYS A 498 -1.40 25.93 11.28
C LYS A 498 -1.20 24.93 10.13
N GLN A 499 -0.89 23.68 10.48
CA GLN A 499 -0.76 22.55 9.58
C GLN A 499 -1.86 21.53 9.89
N ALA A 500 -2.31 20.79 8.88
CA ALA A 500 -3.26 19.71 9.08
C ALA A 500 -2.63 18.62 9.96
N ILE A 501 -3.26 18.33 11.09
CA ILE A 501 -2.84 17.26 11.99
C ILE A 501 -3.27 15.95 11.35
N GLN A 502 -2.31 15.08 11.04
CA GLN A 502 -2.61 13.75 10.51
C GLN A 502 -3.17 12.83 11.60
N PRO A 503 -3.91 11.76 11.24
CA PRO A 503 -4.32 10.74 12.20
C PRO A 503 -3.14 10.17 12.99
N PHE A 504 -3.30 10.03 14.30
CA PHE A 504 -2.31 9.41 15.18
C PHE A 504 -2.98 8.91 16.46
N ILE A 505 -2.22 8.15 17.26
CA ILE A 505 -2.70 7.56 18.50
C ILE A 505 -2.35 8.50 19.67
N LEU A 506 -3.28 8.66 20.60
CA LEU A 506 -3.06 9.28 21.91
C LEU A 506 -3.18 8.18 22.96
N GLY A 507 -2.12 7.97 23.74
CA GLY A 507 -2.14 7.12 24.92
C GLY A 507 -2.00 7.96 26.19
N ILE A 508 -2.65 7.51 27.26
CA ILE A 508 -2.45 8.02 28.60
C ILE A 508 -1.79 6.92 29.43
N GLY A 509 -0.74 7.26 30.17
CA GLY A 509 0.02 6.30 30.98
C GLY A 509 1.43 6.78 31.34
N GLU A 510 2.05 6.11 32.30
CA GLU A 510 3.40 6.46 32.81
C GLU A 510 4.52 6.03 31.84
N GLU A 511 4.34 4.91 31.15
CA GLU A 511 5.30 4.39 30.17
C GLU A 511 4.56 3.84 28.94
N ILE A 512 5.27 3.70 27.80
CA ILE A 512 4.73 3.08 26.57
C ILE A 512 4.22 1.64 26.79
N SER A 513 4.75 0.97 27.82
CA SER A 513 4.41 -0.37 28.32
C SER A 513 3.17 -0.41 29.21
N ASN A 514 2.61 0.73 29.62
CA ASN A 514 1.45 0.79 30.52
C ASN A 514 0.49 1.90 30.09
N ILE A 515 -0.49 1.54 29.25
CA ILE A 515 -1.51 2.45 28.70
C ILE A 515 -2.82 2.25 29.47
N SER A 516 -3.31 3.29 30.15
CA SER A 516 -4.59 3.30 30.86
C SER A 516 -5.76 3.68 29.94
N GLU A 517 -5.58 4.71 29.12
CA GLU A 517 -6.57 5.21 28.16
C GLU A 517 -5.94 5.34 26.78
N LEU A 518 -6.72 5.04 25.74
CA LEU A 518 -6.23 4.92 24.37
C LEU A 518 -7.24 5.50 23.40
N TYR A 519 -6.77 6.39 22.53
CA TYR A 519 -7.58 7.08 21.54
C TYR A 519 -6.91 7.11 20.17
N VAL A 520 -7.71 7.08 19.10
CA VAL A 520 -7.27 7.53 17.78
C VAL A 520 -7.80 8.94 17.55
N TYR A 521 -6.91 9.90 17.31
CA TYR A 521 -7.26 11.27 16.98
C TYR A 521 -7.39 11.43 15.46
N PHE A 522 -8.48 12.06 15.01
CA PHE A 522 -8.71 12.39 13.59
C PHE A 522 -9.64 13.59 13.46
N ASP A 523 -9.15 14.70 12.89
CA ASP A 523 -9.92 15.91 12.56
C ASP A 523 -10.86 16.38 13.71
N ASP A 524 -10.28 16.57 14.89
CA ASP A 524 -10.94 16.90 16.17
C ASP A 524 -11.87 15.83 16.79
N ILE A 525 -11.93 14.64 16.21
CA ILE A 525 -12.56 13.45 16.80
C ILE A 525 -11.53 12.66 17.62
N LYS A 526 -11.92 12.16 18.80
CA LYS A 526 -11.15 11.20 19.61
C LYS A 526 -11.96 9.89 19.72
N TYR A 527 -11.64 8.88 18.92
CA TYR A 527 -12.26 7.56 19.03
C TYR A 527 -11.61 6.76 20.17
N VAL A 528 -12.41 6.20 21.07
CA VAL A 528 -11.91 5.47 22.26
C VAL A 528 -11.69 3.99 21.94
N PHE A 529 -10.57 3.42 22.40
CA PHE A 529 -10.25 1.99 22.24
C PHE A 529 -9.78 1.36 23.57
N THR A 530 -10.04 0.06 23.70
CA THR A 530 -9.49 -0.78 24.80
C THR A 530 -8.36 -1.70 24.32
N ASN A 531 -8.16 -1.82 23.00
CA ASN A 531 -7.13 -2.66 22.39
C ASN A 531 -6.21 -1.81 21.50
N PHE A 532 -4.91 -1.89 21.74
CA PHE A 532 -3.90 -1.10 21.04
C PHE A 532 -3.82 -1.41 19.54
N LEU A 533 -3.79 -2.68 19.16
CA LEU A 533 -3.75 -3.06 17.74
C LEU A 533 -4.99 -2.60 16.98
N ARG A 534 -6.16 -2.57 17.62
CA ARG A 534 -7.38 -2.02 16.98
C ARG A 534 -7.29 -0.51 16.78
N ALA A 535 -6.67 0.23 17.69
CA ALA A 535 -6.39 1.66 17.47
C ALA A 535 -5.42 1.85 16.29
N VAL A 536 -4.36 1.05 16.18
CA VAL A 536 -3.42 1.07 15.03
C VAL A 536 -4.13 0.75 13.72
N ASP A 537 -4.94 -0.30 13.70
CA ASP A 537 -5.73 -0.74 12.55
C ASP A 537 -6.72 0.35 12.08
N ILE A 538 -7.48 0.96 12.98
CA ILE A 538 -8.38 2.08 12.63
C ILE A 538 -7.59 3.31 12.17
N CYS A 539 -6.48 3.65 12.83
CA CYS A 539 -5.62 4.76 12.43
C CYS A 539 -5.12 4.57 10.98
N LEU A 540 -4.66 3.35 10.63
CA LEU A 540 -4.30 2.98 9.26
C LEU A 540 -5.49 3.13 8.30
N LYS A 541 -6.65 2.56 8.65
CA LYS A 541 -7.86 2.61 7.82
C LYS A 541 -8.32 4.04 7.51
N ILE A 542 -8.15 4.98 8.44
CA ILE A 542 -8.45 6.42 8.24
C ILE A 542 -7.58 7.02 7.12
N PHE A 543 -6.27 6.77 7.09
CA PHE A 543 -5.39 7.26 6.01
C PHE A 543 -5.87 6.81 4.63
N PHE A 544 -6.20 5.53 4.50
CA PHE A 544 -6.60 4.91 3.23
C PHE A 544 -8.03 5.25 2.79
N LEU A 545 -8.99 5.39 3.73
CA LEU A 545 -10.39 5.76 3.43
C LEU A 545 -10.50 7.22 2.97
N PHE A 546 -9.88 8.14 3.71
CA PHE A 546 -9.96 9.57 3.43
C PHE A 546 -8.80 10.08 2.54
N ASN A 547 -7.95 9.18 2.03
CA ASN A 547 -6.81 9.48 1.15
C ASN A 547 -5.90 10.58 1.72
N LEU A 548 -5.49 10.39 2.98
CA LEU A 548 -4.60 11.31 3.71
C LEU A 548 -3.14 10.93 3.49
N ASN A 549 -2.22 11.87 3.69
CA ASN A 549 -0.79 11.53 3.66
C ASN A 549 -0.35 11.08 5.05
N PHE A 550 0.47 10.03 5.14
CA PHE A 550 1.15 9.68 6.40
C PHE A 550 1.96 10.87 6.95
N PRO A 551 2.14 10.97 8.28
CA PRO A 551 2.97 12.02 8.87
C PRO A 551 4.40 11.94 8.31
N PRO A 552 5.00 13.05 7.84
CA PRO A 552 6.32 13.01 7.23
C PRO A 552 7.43 12.55 8.18
N GLU A 553 7.17 12.62 9.50
CA GLU A 553 7.92 12.05 10.62
C GLU A 553 7.91 10.50 10.65
N SER A 554 6.78 9.85 10.34
CA SER A 554 6.56 8.39 10.46
C SER A 554 6.23 7.65 9.16
N VAL A 555 6.30 8.30 8.00
CA VAL A 555 6.10 7.66 6.67
C VAL A 555 7.14 6.59 6.27
N MET A 556 8.08 6.25 7.14
CA MET A 556 8.92 5.03 7.00
C MET A 556 8.43 3.86 7.87
N PHE A 557 7.60 4.15 8.87
CA PHE A 557 6.95 3.19 9.74
C PHE A 557 5.59 2.75 9.16
N TRP A 558 4.80 3.70 8.65
CA TRP A 558 3.58 3.48 7.88
C TRP A 558 3.88 3.01 6.45
#